data_AF-A0A931Y9E8-F1
#
_entry.id   AF-A0A931Y9E8-F1
#
_cell.length_a   1.000
_cell.length_b   1.000
_cell.length_c   1.000
_cell.angle_alpha   90.00
_cell.angle_beta   90.00
_cell.angle_gamma   90.00
#
_symmetry.space_group_name_H-M   'P 1'
#
loop_
_entity.id
_entity.type
_entity.pdbx_description
1 polymer ?
#
loop_
_entity_poly.entity_id
_entity_poly.type
_entity_poly.pdbx_seq_one_letter_code
_entity_poly.pdbx_strand_id
1 'polypeptide(L)'
;MNEKRDLDRETQTNNQYILPLINEAEDIVEAVKNALNNFITYGTETTRSLGAGERAGVVNSYKSAFGKVPSTEAEWSDAIKISNGRWPTTRSAESEKNATNVFKKIYKRSSDRKNTHDDAAVSVISYGLRPSIRNTNSEKAAIKSFRAIYGKTPVSAIDWDIIRAIAYSGAKR
;
A
#
# COMPACT_ATOMS: atom_id res chain seq x y z
N MET A 1 -21.29 -12.82 -6.50
CA MET A 1 -20.76 -14.19 -6.72
C MET A 1 -19.42 -14.29 -5.99
N ASN A 2 -19.29 -15.16 -4.98
CA ASN A 2 -18.01 -15.43 -4.31
C ASN A 2 -17.18 -16.35 -5.22
N GLU A 3 -15.90 -16.05 -5.42
CA GLU A 3 -15.01 -16.95 -6.18
C GLU A 3 -14.98 -18.33 -5.49
N LYS A 4 -14.98 -19.40 -6.30
CA LYS A 4 -14.85 -20.76 -5.78
C LYS A 4 -13.46 -20.91 -5.17
N ARG A 5 -13.40 -21.53 -3.99
CA ARG A 5 -12.13 -21.81 -3.30
C ARG A 5 -11.19 -22.64 -4.16
N ASP A 6 -9.92 -22.22 -4.20
CA ASP A 6 -8.81 -22.81 -4.94
C ASP A 6 -7.61 -22.97 -4.01
N LEU A 7 -7.31 -24.21 -3.63
CA LEU A 7 -6.25 -24.55 -2.67
C LEU A 7 -4.85 -24.35 -3.25
N ASP A 8 -4.67 -24.57 -4.55
CA ASP A 8 -3.37 -24.41 -5.20
C ASP A 8 -3.01 -22.92 -5.25
N ARG A 9 -3.99 -22.07 -5.57
CA ARG A 9 -3.83 -20.62 -5.56
C ARG A 9 -3.59 -20.09 -4.14
N GLU A 10 -4.29 -20.61 -3.13
CA GLU A 10 -4.04 -20.28 -1.72
C GLU A 10 -2.61 -20.65 -1.30
N THR A 11 -2.12 -21.81 -1.71
CA THR A 11 -0.77 -22.28 -1.42
C THR A 11 0.28 -21.40 -2.10
N GLN A 12 0.07 -21.07 -3.39
CA GLN A 12 0.94 -20.17 -4.13
C GLN A 12 0.98 -18.77 -3.48
N THR A 13 -0.17 -18.19 -3.15
CA THR A 13 -0.26 -16.90 -2.46
C THR A 13 0.48 -16.93 -1.13
N ASN A 14 0.31 -18.00 -0.35
CA ASN A 14 0.97 -18.14 0.94
C ASN A 14 2.51 -18.07 0.79
N ASN A 15 3.05 -18.89 -0.12
CA ASN A 15 4.50 -18.98 -0.32
C ASN A 15 5.07 -17.70 -0.93
N GLN A 16 4.37 -17.10 -1.89
CA GLN A 16 4.88 -15.95 -2.63
C GLN A 16 4.76 -14.63 -1.86
N TYR A 17 3.68 -14.46 -1.09
CA TYR A 17 3.35 -13.17 -0.49
C TYR A 17 3.29 -13.21 1.03
N ILE A 18 2.69 -14.23 1.65
CA ILE A 18 2.44 -14.22 3.09
C ILE A 18 3.69 -14.54 3.88
N LEU A 19 4.42 -15.62 3.55
CA LEU A 19 5.64 -15.98 4.27
C LEU A 19 6.66 -14.82 4.31
N PRO A 20 6.93 -14.10 3.20
CA PRO A 20 7.80 -12.92 3.24
C PRO A 20 7.24 -11.74 4.03
N LEU A 21 5.90 -11.60 4.12
CA LEU A 21 5.25 -10.50 4.84
C LEU A 21 5.34 -10.65 6.35
N ILE A 22 5.19 -11.88 6.85
CA ILE A 22 5.01 -12.13 8.27
C ILE A 22 6.31 -12.47 9.01
N ASN A 23 7.39 -12.82 8.31
CA ASN A 23 8.64 -13.31 8.89
C ASN A 23 8.43 -14.58 9.73
N GLU A 24 9.31 -15.58 9.62
CA GLU A 24 9.11 -16.87 10.30
C GLU A 24 9.16 -16.77 11.83
N ALA A 25 9.66 -15.65 12.37
CA ALA A 25 9.79 -15.39 13.80
C ALA A 25 8.58 -14.66 14.45
N GLU A 26 7.59 -14.21 13.67
CA GLU A 26 6.40 -13.52 14.20
C GLU A 26 5.29 -14.57 14.42
N ASP A 27 5.00 -14.89 15.68
CA ASP A 27 3.90 -15.81 16.07
C ASP A 27 2.54 -15.18 15.73
N ILE A 28 2.16 -15.26 14.45
CA ILE A 28 0.86 -14.80 13.98
C ILE A 28 -0.17 -15.91 14.15
N VAL A 29 -1.29 -15.55 14.79
CA VAL A 29 -2.46 -16.42 14.96
C VAL A 29 -2.94 -16.94 13.61
N GLU A 30 -3.24 -18.24 13.53
CA GLU A 30 -3.67 -18.91 12.30
C GLU A 30 -4.87 -18.23 11.61
N ALA A 31 -5.80 -17.69 12.39
CA ALA A 31 -6.93 -16.92 11.87
C ALA A 31 -6.49 -15.68 11.06
N VAL A 32 -5.41 -15.00 11.49
CA VAL A 32 -4.86 -13.83 10.78
C VAL A 32 -4.18 -14.28 9.48
N LYS A 33 -3.41 -15.37 9.50
CA LYS A 33 -2.81 -15.96 8.28
C LYS A 33 -3.88 -16.33 7.25
N ASN A 34 -4.97 -16.94 7.70
CA ASN A 34 -6.10 -17.28 6.84
C ASN A 34 -6.81 -16.06 6.27
N ALA A 35 -7.01 -14.99 7.06
CA ALA A 35 -7.57 -13.74 6.57
C ALA A 35 -6.67 -13.07 5.52
N LEU A 36 -5.35 -13.05 5.76
CA LEU A 36 -4.35 -12.58 4.80
C LEU A 36 -4.41 -13.36 3.50
N ASN A 37 -4.45 -14.69 3.57
CA ASN A 37 -4.52 -15.55 2.39
C ASN A 37 -5.80 -15.33 1.61
N ASN A 38 -6.94 -15.28 2.29
CA ASN A 38 -8.21 -15.03 1.64
C ASN A 38 -8.20 -13.66 0.93
N PHE A 39 -7.80 -12.60 1.62
CA PHE A 39 -7.77 -11.27 1.04
C PHE A 39 -6.77 -11.15 -0.11
N ILE A 40 -5.54 -11.66 0.04
CA ILE A 40 -4.53 -11.55 -1.03
C ILE A 40 -4.93 -12.42 -2.22
N THR A 41 -5.46 -13.62 -1.99
CA THR A 41 -5.86 -14.55 -3.05
C THR A 41 -7.09 -14.06 -3.80
N TYR A 42 -8.18 -13.72 -3.10
CA TYR A 42 -9.49 -13.47 -3.72
C TYR A 42 -9.93 -11.99 -3.65
N GLY A 43 -9.44 -11.26 -2.66
CA GLY A 43 -9.86 -9.90 -2.38
C GLY A 43 -11.30 -9.82 -1.86
N THR A 44 -11.85 -8.62 -1.93
CA THR A 44 -13.24 -8.28 -1.62
C THR A 44 -13.94 -7.79 -2.87
N GLU A 45 -15.24 -7.57 -2.82
CA GLU A 45 -16.01 -7.05 -3.96
C GLU A 45 -15.37 -5.81 -4.61
N THR A 46 -14.85 -4.89 -3.80
CA THR A 46 -14.27 -3.63 -4.27
C THR A 46 -12.77 -3.72 -4.60
N THR A 47 -12.09 -4.81 -4.25
CA THR A 47 -10.64 -4.97 -4.46
C THR A 47 -10.28 -6.09 -5.45
N ARG A 48 -11.29 -6.71 -6.06
CA ARG A 48 -11.13 -7.71 -7.14
C ARG A 48 -10.43 -7.17 -8.37
N SER A 49 -10.54 -5.86 -8.64
CA SER A 49 -9.81 -5.18 -9.72
C SER A 49 -8.30 -5.14 -9.49
N LEU A 50 -7.84 -5.29 -8.25
CA LEU A 50 -6.43 -5.41 -7.92
C LEU A 50 -5.98 -6.86 -8.12
N GLY A 51 -4.80 -7.08 -8.69
CA GLY A 51 -4.19 -8.42 -8.69
C GLY A 51 -3.71 -8.81 -7.29
N ALA A 52 -3.44 -10.11 -7.08
CA ALA A 52 -2.95 -10.62 -5.78
C ALA A 52 -1.69 -9.87 -5.30
N GLY A 53 -0.75 -9.58 -6.19
CA GLY A 53 0.44 -8.78 -5.86
C GLY A 53 0.12 -7.35 -5.39
N GLU A 54 -0.86 -6.67 -5.98
CA GLU A 54 -1.27 -5.33 -5.52
C GLU A 54 -1.96 -5.40 -4.15
N ARG A 55 -2.77 -6.44 -3.90
CA ARG A 55 -3.39 -6.67 -2.58
C ARG A 55 -2.37 -7.02 -1.51
N ALA A 56 -1.38 -7.87 -1.82
CA ALA A 56 -0.23 -8.11 -0.94
C ALA A 56 0.53 -6.81 -0.67
N GLY A 57 0.70 -5.99 -1.70
CA GLY A 57 1.27 -4.65 -1.55
C GLY A 57 0.48 -3.77 -0.59
N VAL A 58 -0.86 -3.84 -0.57
CA VAL A 58 -1.68 -3.05 0.38
C VAL A 58 -1.43 -3.51 1.81
N VAL A 59 -1.40 -4.82 2.05
CA VAL A 59 -1.05 -5.36 3.38
C VAL A 59 0.35 -4.90 3.79
N ASN A 60 1.30 -4.88 2.86
CA ASN A 60 2.65 -4.40 3.15
C ASN A 60 2.70 -2.90 3.47
N SER A 61 1.96 -2.07 2.72
CA SER A 61 1.79 -0.64 3.02
C SER A 61 1.16 -0.42 4.40
N TYR A 62 0.14 -1.23 4.74
CA TYR A 62 -0.47 -1.21 6.07
C TYR A 62 0.54 -1.58 7.16
N LYS A 63 1.29 -2.67 7.00
CA LYS A 63 2.36 -3.08 7.93
C LYS A 63 3.42 -2.00 8.08
N SER A 64 3.82 -1.36 6.99
CA SER A 64 4.78 -0.24 7.02
C SER A 64 4.25 0.98 7.77
N ALA A 65 2.94 1.25 7.72
CA ALA A 65 2.34 2.42 8.36
C ALA A 65 2.04 2.20 9.86
N PHE A 66 1.67 0.97 10.24
CA PHE A 66 1.15 0.65 11.57
C PHE A 66 2.03 -0.34 12.36
N GLY A 67 3.11 -0.85 11.77
CA GLY A 67 4.05 -1.79 12.41
C GLY A 67 3.52 -3.22 12.55
N LYS A 68 2.31 -3.51 12.05
CA LYS A 68 1.66 -4.83 12.12
C LYS A 68 0.76 -5.07 10.91
N VAL A 69 0.47 -6.33 10.60
CA VAL A 69 -0.57 -6.68 9.62
C VAL A 69 -1.98 -6.48 10.22
N PRO A 70 -3.03 -6.32 9.40
CA PRO A 70 -4.40 -6.28 9.89
C PRO A 70 -4.81 -7.59 10.55
N SER A 71 -5.39 -7.49 11.74
CA SER A 71 -5.77 -8.62 12.60
C SER A 71 -7.17 -8.51 13.17
N THR A 72 -7.74 -7.30 13.21
CA THR A 72 -9.13 -7.05 13.65
C THR A 72 -9.99 -6.55 12.48
N GLU A 73 -11.31 -6.60 12.64
CA GLU A 73 -12.25 -6.12 11.63
C GLU A 73 -12.03 -4.64 11.28
N ALA A 74 -11.76 -3.80 12.27
CA ALA A 74 -11.48 -2.38 12.06
C ALA A 74 -10.21 -2.16 11.23
N GLU A 75 -9.16 -2.96 11.49
CA GLU A 75 -7.90 -2.90 10.75
C GLU A 75 -8.08 -3.40 9.31
N TRP A 76 -8.87 -4.45 9.11
CA TRP A 76 -9.24 -4.93 7.78
C TRP A 76 -10.08 -3.91 7.00
N SER A 77 -11.01 -3.22 7.67
CA SER A 77 -11.76 -2.11 7.08
C SER A 77 -10.82 -1.01 6.58
N ASP A 78 -9.79 -0.67 7.36
CA ASP A 78 -8.78 0.31 6.96
C ASP A 78 -7.89 -0.18 5.80
N ALA A 79 -7.48 -1.46 5.79
CA ALA A 79 -6.76 -2.05 4.65
C ALA A 79 -7.61 -2.04 3.36
N ILE A 80 -8.93 -2.29 3.47
CA ILE A 80 -9.85 -2.21 2.33
C ILE A 80 -10.01 -0.76 1.86
N LYS A 81 -10.08 0.23 2.77
CA LYS A 81 -10.09 1.66 2.39
C LYS A 81 -8.84 2.04 1.62
N ILE A 82 -7.67 1.67 2.11
CA ILE A 82 -6.37 1.91 1.45
C ILE A 82 -6.37 1.30 0.03
N SER A 83 -6.86 0.06 -0.09
CA SER A 83 -6.99 -0.63 -1.38
C SER A 83 -7.88 0.11 -2.38
N ASN A 84 -8.85 0.89 -1.88
CA ASN A 84 -9.79 1.68 -2.67
C ASN A 84 -9.38 3.15 -2.79
N GLY A 85 -8.15 3.49 -2.41
CA GLY A 85 -7.65 4.87 -2.48
C GLY A 85 -8.25 5.81 -1.44
N ARG A 86 -8.92 5.28 -0.41
CA ARG A 86 -9.56 6.05 0.66
C ARG A 86 -8.68 6.06 1.90
N TRP A 87 -8.72 7.16 2.63
CA TRP A 87 -8.01 7.29 3.90
C TRP A 87 -8.45 6.20 4.90
N PRO A 88 -7.50 5.56 5.61
CA PRO A 88 -7.85 4.75 6.77
C PRO A 88 -8.49 5.62 7.86
N THR A 89 -9.32 5.03 8.70
CA THR A 89 -9.87 5.71 9.89
C THR A 89 -8.77 5.93 10.93
N THR A 90 -7.91 4.93 11.12
CA THR A 90 -6.76 5.03 12.02
C THR A 90 -5.64 5.81 11.37
N ARG A 91 -5.06 6.79 12.09
CA ARG A 91 -3.91 7.56 11.60
C ARG A 91 -2.64 7.14 12.32
N SER A 92 -1.53 7.13 11.58
CA SER A 92 -0.19 6.90 12.13
C SER A 92 0.60 8.20 12.06
N ALA A 93 0.76 8.87 13.21
CA ALA A 93 1.50 10.12 13.29
C ALA A 93 2.97 9.95 12.85
N GLU A 94 3.57 8.80 13.16
CA GLU A 94 4.92 8.45 12.72
C GLU A 94 4.99 8.30 11.20
N SER A 95 4.08 7.53 10.61
CA SER A 95 4.05 7.33 9.15
C SER A 95 3.86 8.66 8.42
N GLU A 96 2.97 9.53 8.91
CA GLU A 96 2.74 10.83 8.29
C GLU A 96 3.91 11.80 8.44
N LYS A 97 4.60 11.79 9.58
CA LYS A 97 5.84 12.56 9.76
C LYS A 97 6.90 12.11 8.76
N ASN A 98 7.06 10.80 8.59
CA ASN A 98 7.97 10.23 7.60
C ASN A 98 7.56 10.63 6.17
N ALA A 99 6.26 10.58 5.86
CA ALA A 99 5.72 11.00 4.58
C ALA A 99 5.94 12.48 4.29
N THR A 100 5.84 13.37 5.28
CA THR A 100 6.17 14.80 5.10
C THR A 100 7.65 15.02 4.78
N ASN A 101 8.56 14.26 5.41
CA ASN A 101 9.99 14.32 5.08
C ASN A 101 10.26 13.85 3.64
N VAL A 102 9.61 12.76 3.24
CA VAL A 102 9.66 12.21 1.88
C VAL A 102 9.07 13.20 0.87
N PHE A 103 7.93 13.83 1.18
CA PHE A 103 7.33 14.88 0.36
C PHE A 103 8.33 16.00 0.12
N LYS A 104 8.97 16.52 1.17
CA LYS A 104 9.97 17.59 1.05
C LYS A 104 11.15 17.19 0.17
N LYS A 105 11.59 15.93 0.25
CA LYS A 105 12.67 15.41 -0.61
C LYS A 105 12.27 15.39 -2.10
N ILE A 106 11.03 14.99 -2.41
CA ILE A 106 10.51 14.85 -3.78
C ILE A 106 10.17 16.22 -4.38
N TYR A 107 9.41 17.04 -3.64
CA TYR A 107 8.82 18.28 -4.12
C TYR A 107 9.63 19.53 -3.76
N LYS A 108 10.74 19.39 -3.00
CA LYS A 108 11.66 20.50 -2.65
C LYS A 108 11.04 21.65 -1.86
N ARG A 109 9.86 21.44 -1.29
CA ARG A 109 9.15 22.38 -0.41
C ARG A 109 8.40 21.63 0.70
N SER A 110 7.95 22.35 1.72
CA SER A 110 7.07 21.78 2.75
C SER A 110 5.68 21.49 2.16
N SER A 111 5.03 20.42 2.64
CA SER A 111 3.65 20.08 2.26
C SER A 111 2.66 21.01 2.97
N ASP A 112 1.65 21.48 2.24
CA ASP A 112 0.46 22.13 2.82
C ASP A 112 -0.72 21.15 2.82
N ARG A 113 -1.11 20.65 4.00
CA ARG A 113 -2.22 19.69 4.12
C ARG A 113 -3.59 20.29 3.80
N LYS A 114 -3.71 21.62 3.62
CA LYS A 114 -4.92 22.27 3.09
C LYS A 114 -4.99 22.21 1.56
N ASN A 115 -3.86 22.02 0.88
CA ASN A 115 -3.82 21.75 -0.54
C ASN A 115 -4.12 20.27 -0.79
N THR A 116 -5.13 20.00 -1.63
CA THR A 116 -5.62 18.64 -1.87
C THR A 116 -4.56 17.72 -2.49
N HIS A 117 -3.68 18.24 -3.34
CA HIS A 117 -2.62 17.46 -3.98
C HIS A 117 -1.47 17.13 -3.02
N ASP A 118 -1.13 18.06 -2.15
CA ASP A 118 -0.12 17.85 -1.11
C ASP A 118 -0.63 16.86 -0.06
N ASP A 119 -1.88 17.03 0.37
CA ASP A 119 -2.53 16.11 1.29
C ASP A 119 -2.63 14.69 0.69
N ALA A 120 -3.01 14.59 -0.58
CA ALA A 120 -3.00 13.33 -1.32
C ALA A 120 -1.59 12.73 -1.38
N ALA A 121 -0.55 13.52 -1.66
CA ALA A 121 0.82 13.03 -1.72
C ALA A 121 1.28 12.47 -0.38
N VAL A 122 1.09 13.23 0.71
CA VAL A 122 1.43 12.79 2.07
C VAL A 122 0.65 11.54 2.43
N SER A 123 -0.66 11.49 2.15
CA SER A 123 -1.51 10.35 2.48
C SER A 123 -1.15 9.09 1.68
N VAL A 124 -0.87 9.22 0.38
CA VAL A 124 -0.42 8.11 -0.46
C VAL A 124 0.92 7.56 0.01
N ILE A 125 1.88 8.43 0.37
CA ILE A 125 3.18 7.99 0.92
C ILE A 125 2.98 7.29 2.28
N SER A 126 2.10 7.82 3.13
CA SER A 126 1.90 7.32 4.50
C SER A 126 1.24 5.96 4.54
N TYR A 127 0.26 5.72 3.66
CA TYR A 127 -0.64 4.57 3.78
C TYR A 127 -0.66 3.68 2.53
N GLY A 128 -0.04 4.10 1.42
CA GLY A 128 -0.10 3.37 0.16
C GLY A 128 -1.47 3.39 -0.49
N LEU A 129 -2.15 4.54 -0.53
CA LEU A 129 -3.45 4.64 -1.19
C LEU A 129 -3.34 4.24 -2.68
N ARG A 130 -4.21 3.33 -3.14
CA ARG A 130 -4.23 2.87 -4.53
C ARG A 130 -5.08 3.77 -5.42
N PRO A 131 -4.67 4.05 -6.66
CA PRO A 131 -5.50 4.82 -7.59
C PRO A 131 -6.74 4.01 -7.98
N SER A 132 -7.87 4.68 -8.19
CA SER A 132 -9.09 4.05 -8.71
C SER A 132 -8.93 3.57 -10.15
N ILE A 133 -8.16 4.31 -10.96
CA ILE A 133 -7.84 3.97 -12.35
C ILE A 133 -6.33 3.96 -12.51
N ARG A 134 -5.80 2.79 -12.89
CA ARG A 134 -4.36 2.61 -13.09
C ARG A 134 -3.92 3.23 -14.41
N ASN A 135 -2.87 4.04 -14.38
CA ASN A 135 -2.20 4.61 -15.55
C ASN A 135 -0.73 4.21 -15.58
N THR A 136 -0.42 3.22 -16.43
CA THR A 136 0.94 2.66 -16.57
C THR A 136 1.95 3.66 -17.13
N ASN A 137 1.52 4.65 -17.92
CA ASN A 137 2.40 5.72 -18.41
C ASN A 137 2.82 6.65 -17.27
N SER A 138 1.87 7.04 -16.40
CA SER A 138 2.17 7.82 -15.19
C SER A 138 3.10 7.06 -14.25
N GLU A 139 2.88 5.77 -14.03
CA GLU A 139 3.76 4.92 -13.21
C GLU A 139 5.17 4.83 -13.81
N LYS A 140 5.29 4.63 -15.13
CA LYS A 140 6.60 4.59 -15.80
C LYS A 140 7.36 5.91 -15.67
N ALA A 141 6.67 7.04 -15.78
CA ALA A 141 7.27 8.36 -15.55
C ALA A 141 7.69 8.54 -14.07
N ALA A 142 6.83 8.14 -13.13
CA ALA A 142 7.11 8.21 -11.71
C ALA A 142 8.29 7.34 -11.29
N ILE A 143 8.45 6.13 -11.87
CA ILE A 143 9.63 5.28 -11.65
C ILE A 143 10.92 5.98 -12.09
N LYS A 144 10.92 6.67 -13.24
CA LYS A 144 12.07 7.45 -13.69
C LYS A 144 12.41 8.57 -12.69
N SER A 145 11.40 9.32 -12.24
CA SER A 145 11.56 10.36 -11.22
C SER A 145 12.09 9.80 -9.90
N PHE A 146 11.56 8.67 -9.43
CA PHE A 146 12.02 7.99 -8.23
C PHE A 146 13.50 7.63 -8.33
N ARG A 147 13.91 6.97 -9.44
CA ARG A 147 15.31 6.60 -9.68
C ARG A 147 16.23 7.81 -9.70
N ALA A 148 15.80 8.92 -10.31
CA ALA A 148 16.57 10.17 -10.32
C ALA A 148 16.71 10.81 -8.93
N ILE A 149 15.69 10.69 -8.05
CA ILE A 149 15.70 11.27 -6.71
C ILE A 149 16.45 10.41 -5.69
N TYR A 150 16.34 9.08 -5.80
CA TYR A 150 16.82 8.13 -4.80
C TYR A 150 18.03 7.30 -5.24
N GLY A 151 18.40 7.32 -6.52
CA GLY A 151 19.56 6.57 -7.04
C GLY A 151 19.39 5.04 -7.00
N LYS A 152 18.17 4.53 -6.80
CA LYS A 152 17.87 3.10 -6.71
C LYS A 152 16.57 2.72 -7.42
N THR A 153 16.41 1.43 -7.73
CA THR A 153 15.14 0.83 -8.19
C THR A 153 14.23 0.60 -6.96
N PRO A 154 12.91 0.78 -7.08
CA PRO A 154 11.99 0.51 -5.98
C PRO A 154 11.98 -0.98 -5.61
N VAL A 155 12.05 -1.29 -4.32
CA VAL A 155 11.98 -2.68 -3.81
C VAL A 155 10.96 -2.81 -2.68
N SER A 156 10.94 -1.86 -1.74
CA SER A 156 10.06 -1.91 -0.57
C SER A 156 8.65 -1.35 -0.85
N ALA A 157 7.69 -1.63 0.04
CA ALA A 157 6.36 -1.04 -0.02
C ALA A 157 6.40 0.50 -0.06
N ILE A 158 7.21 1.10 0.81
CA ILE A 158 7.37 2.56 0.86
C ILE A 158 7.96 3.12 -0.44
N ASP A 159 8.87 2.40 -1.12
CA ASP A 159 9.37 2.84 -2.43
C ASP A 159 8.25 2.89 -3.47
N TRP A 160 7.38 1.87 -3.49
CA TRP A 160 6.22 1.83 -4.38
C TRP A 160 5.15 2.85 -4.03
N ASP A 161 4.93 3.14 -2.75
CA ASP A 161 3.98 4.15 -2.30
C ASP A 161 4.47 5.57 -2.64
N ILE A 162 5.78 5.81 -2.59
CA ILE A 162 6.40 7.03 -3.13
C ILE A 162 6.13 7.18 -4.63
N ILE A 163 6.32 6.10 -5.40
CA ILE A 163 6.06 6.11 -6.84
C ILE A 163 4.59 6.45 -7.11
N ARG A 164 3.66 5.84 -6.36
CA ARG A 164 2.22 6.15 -6.47
C ARG A 164 1.94 7.61 -6.17
N ALA A 165 2.57 8.17 -5.13
CA ALA A 165 2.40 9.58 -4.81
C ALA A 165 2.88 10.48 -5.94
N ILE A 166 4.06 10.20 -6.52
CA ILE A 166 4.58 10.94 -7.68
C ILE A 166 3.64 10.82 -8.90
N ALA A 167 3.08 9.64 -9.13
CA ALA A 167 2.24 9.37 -10.30
C ALA A 167 0.83 9.98 -10.20
N TYR A 168 0.24 10.00 -9.00
CA TYR A 168 -1.21 10.17 -8.85
C TYR A 168 -1.64 11.30 -7.91
N SER A 169 -0.76 11.87 -7.08
CA SER A 169 -1.20 12.91 -6.12
C SER A 169 -1.53 14.25 -6.79
N GLY A 170 -0.92 14.53 -7.95
CA GLY A 170 -0.99 15.83 -8.62
C GLY A 170 -0.11 16.92 -7.99
N ALA A 171 0.65 16.59 -6.93
CA ALA A 171 1.54 17.55 -6.28
C ALA A 171 2.70 17.93 -7.21
N LYS A 172 3.15 19.18 -7.09
CA LYS A 172 4.21 19.75 -7.93
C LYS A 172 5.35 20.28 -7.09
N ARG A 173 6.55 20.16 -7.67
CA ARG A 173 7.78 20.78 -7.20
C ARG A 173 7.63 22.29 -7.22
#